data_AF-A0A835DZE9-F1
#
_entry.id   AF-A0A835DZE9-F1
#
_cell.length_a   1.000
_cell.length_b   1.000
_cell.length_c   1.000
_cell.angle_alpha   90.00
_cell.angle_beta   90.00
_cell.angle_gamma   90.00
#
_symmetry.space_group_name_H-M   'P 1'
#
loop_
_entity.id
_entity.type
_entity.pdbx_description
1 polymer ?
#
loop_
_entity_poly.entity_id
_entity_poly.type
_entity_poly.pdbx_seq_one_letter_code
_entity_poly.pdbx_strand_id
1 'polypeptide(L)'
;MSRLTLKEAVRTSILSKKWKQLWKCYPKLVFTRCTMRKLGHQKPMRTRFIRGINSVLRQLKSTILCKFVVKFGLRERHRHHINRWVKFSAVLRTKHVVFDFCPGPKGSTDTDDRYSFPLDMFNASGGSYVKHLRLGFVSLTLPSDISGFKHLKKLYLHKVIITGNFGAYYQNALFLSG
;
A
#
# COMPACT_ATOMS: atom_id res chain seq x y z
N MET A 1 -20.41 -24.09 -3.54
CA MET A 1 -19.06 -23.50 -3.74
C MET A 1 -18.21 -23.72 -2.49
N SER A 2 -17.46 -24.83 -2.44
CA SER A 2 -16.60 -25.20 -1.31
C SER A 2 -15.35 -24.30 -1.24
N ARG A 3 -14.95 -23.91 -0.02
CA ARG A 3 -13.78 -23.05 0.23
C ARG A 3 -12.60 -23.94 0.62
N LEU A 4 -11.67 -24.15 -0.30
CA LEU A 4 -10.43 -24.85 -0.01
C LEU A 4 -9.58 -24.06 0.97
N THR A 5 -9.02 -24.74 1.96
CA THR A 5 -8.03 -24.18 2.87
C THR A 5 -6.74 -23.86 2.12
N LEU A 6 -5.90 -22.98 2.68
CA LEU A 6 -4.61 -22.63 2.08
C LEU A 6 -3.74 -23.88 1.79
N LYS A 7 -3.79 -24.88 2.67
CA LYS A 7 -3.06 -26.15 2.55
C LYS A 7 -3.58 -27.01 1.38
N GLU A 8 -4.90 -27.05 1.18
CA GLU A 8 -5.53 -27.79 0.09
C GLU A 8 -5.34 -27.09 -1.26
N ALA A 9 -5.36 -25.75 -1.28
CA ALA A 9 -5.04 -24.97 -2.46
C ALA A 9 -3.58 -25.18 -2.92
N VAL A 10 -2.65 -25.33 -1.97
CA VAL A 10 -1.24 -25.65 -2.27
C VAL A 10 -1.12 -27.07 -2.85
N ARG A 11 -1.77 -28.08 -2.25
CA ARG A 11 -1.71 -29.46 -2.76
C ARG A 11 -2.32 -29.59 -4.17
N THR A 12 -3.48 -28.98 -4.40
CA THR A 12 -4.16 -29.02 -5.70
C THR A 12 -3.44 -28.18 -6.77
N SER A 13 -2.65 -27.18 -6.38
CA SER A 13 -1.87 -26.36 -7.32
C SER A 13 -0.74 -27.09 -8.02
N ILE A 14 -0.10 -28.03 -7.32
CA ILE A 14 1.02 -28.82 -7.83
C ILE A 14 0.55 -29.72 -8.98
N LEU A 15 -0.72 -30.16 -8.92
CA LEU A 15 -1.30 -31.16 -9.82
C LEU A 15 -1.97 -30.57 -11.07
N SER A 16 -2.14 -29.25 -11.20
CA SER A 16 -2.88 -28.66 -12.33
C SER A 16 -2.13 -27.55 -13.06
N LYS A 17 -1.92 -27.76 -14.38
CA LYS A 17 -1.35 -26.75 -15.29
C LYS A 17 -2.15 -25.43 -15.31
N LYS A 18 -3.48 -25.52 -15.15
CA LYS A 18 -4.38 -24.35 -15.08
C LYS A 18 -4.18 -23.54 -13.80
N TRP A 19 -3.96 -24.22 -12.66
CA TRP A 19 -3.61 -23.57 -11.41
C TRP A 19 -2.19 -23.03 -11.40
N LYS A 20 -1.20 -23.71 -12.00
CA LYS A 20 0.17 -23.20 -12.18
C LYS A 20 0.20 -21.86 -12.93
N GLN A 21 -0.67 -21.68 -13.93
CA GLN A 21 -0.87 -20.40 -14.63
C GLN A 21 -1.58 -19.35 -13.76
N LEU A 22 -2.52 -19.76 -12.89
CA LEU A 22 -3.12 -18.86 -11.89
C LEU A 22 -2.08 -18.40 -10.86
N TRP A 23 -1.14 -19.26 -10.42
CA TRP A 23 -0.05 -18.90 -9.51
C TRP A 23 0.96 -17.91 -10.12
N LYS A 24 1.14 -17.90 -11.44
CA LYS A 24 1.86 -16.81 -12.13
C LYS A 24 1.21 -15.42 -11.95
N CYS A 25 -0.04 -15.35 -11.45
CA CYS A 25 -0.80 -14.11 -11.30
C CYS A 25 -1.51 -13.93 -9.93
N TYR A 26 -1.14 -14.68 -8.88
CA TYR A 26 -1.84 -14.63 -7.60
C TYR A 26 -0.89 -14.69 -6.39
N PRO A 27 -0.34 -13.53 -6.00
CA PRO A 27 -0.74 -13.10 -4.67
C PRO A 27 -1.33 -11.70 -4.72
N LYS A 28 -2.50 -11.57 -4.10
CA LYS A 28 -3.09 -10.29 -3.71
C LYS A 28 -2.92 -10.22 -2.20
N LEU A 29 -2.06 -9.35 -1.72
CA LEU A 29 -1.91 -9.13 -0.28
C LEU A 29 -2.84 -8.02 0.16
N VAL A 30 -3.77 -8.35 1.05
CA VAL A 30 -4.78 -7.41 1.54
C VAL A 30 -4.77 -7.39 3.06
N PHE A 31 -4.15 -6.36 3.60
CA PHE A 31 -4.06 -6.11 5.03
C PHE A 31 -5.06 -5.02 5.42
N THR A 32 -6.12 -5.41 6.11
CA THR A 32 -7.13 -4.52 6.67
C THR A 32 -7.40 -4.92 8.12
N ARG A 33 -8.10 -4.07 8.86
CA ARG A 33 -8.56 -4.44 10.21
C ARG A 33 -9.33 -5.77 10.20
N CYS A 34 -10.16 -6.00 9.19
CA CYS A 34 -10.97 -7.22 9.06
C CYS A 34 -10.12 -8.46 8.77
N THR A 35 -9.09 -8.36 7.91
CA THR A 35 -8.23 -9.51 7.62
C THR A 35 -7.33 -9.87 8.81
N MET A 36 -6.96 -8.89 9.64
CA MET A 36 -6.12 -9.12 10.82
C MET A 36 -6.88 -9.54 12.09
N ARG A 37 -8.19 -9.22 12.22
CA ARG A 37 -9.03 -9.75 13.32
C ARG A 37 -9.14 -11.27 13.31
N LYS A 38 -9.08 -11.89 12.13
CA LYS A 38 -9.09 -13.35 11.98
C LYS A 38 -7.89 -14.06 12.59
N LEU A 39 -6.81 -13.33 12.90
CA LEU A 39 -5.64 -13.90 13.56
C LEU A 39 -5.77 -13.91 15.10
N GLY A 40 -6.73 -13.21 15.72
CA GLY A 40 -7.04 -13.27 17.16
C GLY A 40 -7.46 -11.93 17.82
N HIS A 41 -7.82 -11.98 19.11
CA HIS A 41 -8.57 -10.94 19.84
C HIS A 41 -7.81 -10.25 21.00
N GLN A 42 -6.65 -9.63 20.77
CA GLN A 42 -5.99 -8.85 21.84
C GLN A 42 -5.46 -7.48 21.36
N LYS A 43 -5.56 -6.49 22.27
CA LYS A 43 -5.07 -5.10 22.13
C LYS A 43 -3.56 -5.03 22.52
N PRO A 44 -2.78 -4.06 21.99
CA PRO A 44 -3.19 -3.01 21.06
C PRO A 44 -3.14 -3.48 19.59
N MET A 45 -4.27 -3.30 18.90
CA MET A 45 -4.50 -3.81 17.54
C MET A 45 -3.51 -3.27 16.49
N ARG A 46 -2.92 -2.09 16.71
CA ARG A 46 -1.97 -1.45 15.79
C ARG A 46 -0.62 -2.16 15.73
N THR A 47 0.00 -2.43 16.88
CA THR A 47 1.28 -3.17 16.97
C THR A 47 1.14 -4.56 16.37
N ARG A 48 0.03 -5.24 16.64
CA ARG A 48 -0.28 -6.54 16.05
C ARG A 48 -0.44 -6.46 14.54
N PHE A 49 -1.14 -5.45 14.04
CA PHE A 49 -1.30 -5.21 12.61
C PHE A 49 0.07 -5.08 11.92
N ILE A 50 0.95 -4.22 12.45
CA ILE A 50 2.31 -4.02 11.95
C ILE A 50 3.13 -5.32 12.00
N ARG A 51 3.16 -6.00 13.15
CA ARG A 51 3.89 -7.27 13.32
C ARG A 51 3.39 -8.34 12.35
N GLY A 52 2.09 -8.42 12.14
CA GLY A 52 1.48 -9.38 11.22
C GLY A 52 1.86 -9.13 9.76
N ILE A 53 1.83 -7.87 9.31
CA ILE A 53 2.35 -7.52 7.98
C ILE A 53 3.82 -7.92 7.89
N ASN A 54 4.66 -7.47 8.84
CA ASN A 54 6.09 -7.76 8.82
C ASN A 54 6.39 -9.28 8.79
N SER A 55 5.59 -10.10 9.50
CA SER A 55 5.73 -11.55 9.47
C SER A 55 5.45 -12.14 8.09
N VAL A 56 4.36 -11.71 7.44
CA VAL A 56 4.01 -12.16 6.09
C VAL A 56 5.06 -11.71 5.07
N LEU A 57 5.52 -10.46 5.13
CA LEU A 57 6.52 -9.95 4.18
C LEU A 57 7.87 -10.70 4.29
N ARG A 58 8.27 -11.14 5.49
CA ARG A 58 9.50 -11.94 5.67
C ARG A 58 9.44 -13.31 4.98
N GLN A 59 8.24 -13.88 4.84
CA GLN A 59 8.02 -15.18 4.21
C GLN A 59 7.97 -15.08 2.67
N LEU A 60 7.70 -13.89 2.14
CA LEU A 60 7.52 -13.64 0.71
C LEU A 60 8.80 -13.04 0.10
N LYS A 61 9.81 -13.89 -0.13
CA LYS A 61 11.11 -13.43 -0.68
C LYS A 61 11.22 -13.46 -2.22
N SER A 62 10.36 -14.19 -2.94
CA SER A 62 10.59 -14.46 -4.37
C SER A 62 9.34 -14.47 -5.26
N THR A 63 8.24 -13.82 -4.86
CA THR A 63 6.97 -13.88 -5.61
C THR A 63 6.55 -12.53 -6.17
N ILE A 64 6.36 -12.44 -7.49
CA ILE A 64 5.80 -11.23 -8.14
C ILE A 64 4.39 -11.00 -7.61
N LEU A 65 4.09 -9.78 -7.17
CA LEU A 65 2.83 -9.44 -6.54
C LEU A 65 1.91 -8.68 -7.51
N CYS A 66 0.66 -9.11 -7.67
CA CYS A 66 -0.27 -8.37 -8.52
C CYS A 66 -0.89 -7.18 -7.80
N LYS A 67 -1.18 -7.32 -6.50
CA LYS A 67 -1.90 -6.32 -5.71
C LYS A 67 -1.40 -6.29 -4.26
N PHE A 68 -1.07 -5.10 -3.77
CA PHE A 68 -0.69 -4.83 -2.39
C PHE A 68 -1.64 -3.80 -1.78
N VAL A 69 -2.32 -4.15 -0.70
CA VAL A 69 -3.28 -3.28 -0.02
C VAL A 69 -2.98 -3.26 1.47
N VAL A 70 -2.80 -2.05 2.00
CA VAL A 70 -2.73 -1.78 3.44
C VAL A 70 -3.79 -0.73 3.76
N LYS A 71 -4.77 -1.09 4.59
CA LYS A 71 -5.82 -0.19 5.08
C LYS A 71 -5.91 -0.23 6.60
N PHE A 72 -5.29 0.74 7.25
CA PHE A 72 -5.31 0.86 8.71
C PHE A 72 -4.86 2.26 9.12
N GLY A 73 -5.47 2.86 10.14
CA GLY A 73 -5.09 4.17 10.65
C GLY A 73 -3.68 4.18 11.23
N LEU A 74 -2.69 4.45 10.38
CA LEU A 74 -1.27 4.62 10.71
C LEU A 74 -0.89 6.09 10.50
N ARG A 75 0.23 6.47 11.10
CA ARG A 75 0.68 7.86 11.25
C ARG A 75 2.17 7.96 11.00
N GLU A 76 2.65 9.19 10.92
CA GLU A 76 4.05 9.54 10.67
C GLU A 76 5.04 8.81 11.59
N ARG A 77 4.74 8.65 12.88
CA ARG A 77 5.55 7.83 13.81
C ARG A 77 5.78 6.37 13.40
N HIS A 78 5.02 5.85 12.44
CA HIS A 78 5.17 4.49 11.89
C HIS A 78 5.96 4.46 10.57
N ARG A 79 6.55 5.59 10.15
CA ARG A 79 7.28 5.77 8.88
C ARG A 79 8.19 4.61 8.55
N HIS A 80 9.01 4.16 9.50
CA HIS A 80 9.97 3.08 9.26
C HIS A 80 9.30 1.80 8.74
N HIS A 81 8.14 1.41 9.30
CA HIS A 81 7.39 0.25 8.82
C HIS A 81 6.74 0.51 7.46
N ILE A 82 6.12 1.67 7.30
CA ILE A 82 5.42 2.03 6.06
C ILE A 82 6.39 2.11 4.89
N ASN A 83 7.54 2.79 5.04
CA ASN A 83 8.60 2.87 4.04
C ASN A 83 9.07 1.48 3.61
N ARG A 84 9.25 0.55 4.57
CA ARG A 84 9.61 -0.83 4.26
C ARG A 84 8.57 -1.53 3.40
N TRP A 85 7.27 -1.30 3.64
CA TRP A 85 6.19 -1.89 2.86
C TRP A 85 6.06 -1.26 1.48
N VAL A 86 6.26 0.06 1.37
CA VAL A 86 6.31 0.78 0.10
C VAL A 86 7.43 0.22 -0.76
N LYS A 87 8.67 0.17 -0.23
CA LYS A 87 9.84 -0.41 -0.90
C LYS A 87 9.59 -1.86 -1.32
N PHE A 88 9.00 -2.67 -0.43
CA PHE A 88 8.64 -4.06 -0.75
C PHE A 88 7.69 -4.14 -1.95
N SER A 89 6.65 -3.31 -1.99
CA SER A 89 5.68 -3.29 -3.10
C SER A 89 6.29 -2.84 -4.43
N ALA A 90 7.26 -1.91 -4.37
CA ALA A 90 8.01 -1.43 -5.52
C ALA A 90 8.92 -2.53 -6.09
N VAL A 91 9.71 -3.20 -5.23
CA VAL A 91 10.61 -4.30 -5.62
C VAL A 91 9.85 -5.47 -6.27
N LEU A 92 8.65 -5.80 -5.77
CA LEU A 92 7.82 -6.86 -6.36
C LEU A 92 7.06 -6.46 -7.63
N ARG A 93 7.35 -5.27 -8.20
CA ARG A 93 6.75 -4.74 -9.43
C ARG A 93 5.22 -4.76 -9.39
N THR A 94 4.67 -4.39 -8.22
CA THR A 94 3.24 -4.50 -7.95
C THR A 94 2.42 -3.60 -8.86
N LYS A 95 1.43 -4.17 -9.56
CA LYS A 95 0.59 -3.40 -10.51
C LYS A 95 -0.50 -2.58 -9.81
N HIS A 96 -1.01 -3.03 -8.67
CA HIS A 96 -2.09 -2.37 -7.93
C HIS A 96 -1.66 -2.12 -6.48
N VAL A 97 -1.42 -0.87 -6.12
CA VAL A 97 -0.94 -0.48 -4.79
C VAL A 97 -1.98 0.40 -4.10
N VAL A 98 -2.31 0.04 -2.87
CA VAL A 98 -3.25 0.81 -2.03
C VAL A 98 -2.64 0.97 -0.64
N PHE A 99 -2.43 2.22 -0.24
CA PHE A 99 -2.11 2.60 1.13
C PHE A 99 -3.17 3.60 1.60
N ASP A 100 -4.04 3.16 2.52
CA ASP A 100 -5.14 3.98 3.04
C ASP A 100 -5.06 4.02 4.57
N PHE A 101 -4.61 5.16 5.09
CA PHE A 101 -4.35 5.36 6.51
C PHE A 101 -5.43 6.19 7.20
N CYS A 102 -6.61 6.29 6.59
CA CYS A 102 -7.75 6.97 7.19
C CYS A 102 -8.07 6.38 8.58
N PRO A 103 -8.42 7.23 9.56
CA PRO A 103 -8.88 6.77 10.86
C PRO A 103 -10.15 5.91 10.71
N GLY A 104 -10.38 5.04 11.69
CA GLY A 104 -11.60 4.23 11.71
C GLY A 104 -12.85 5.07 12.07
N PRO A 105 -14.04 4.47 11.98
CA PRO A 105 -15.31 5.17 12.23
C PRO A 105 -15.44 5.79 13.63
N LYS A 106 -14.78 5.21 14.64
CA LYS A 106 -14.83 5.68 16.04
C LYS A 106 -14.01 6.96 16.29
N GLY A 107 -13.68 7.71 15.23
CA GLY A 107 -12.69 8.76 15.29
C GLY A 107 -11.33 8.24 15.73
N SER A 108 -10.35 9.10 15.73
CA SER A 108 -9.05 8.85 16.32
C SER A 108 -8.70 10.12 17.05
N THR A 109 -8.55 10.05 18.37
CA THR A 109 -8.03 11.18 19.17
C THR A 109 -6.54 11.42 18.93
N ASP A 110 -5.93 10.55 18.12
CA ASP A 110 -4.55 10.62 17.65
C ASP A 110 -4.36 11.91 16.84
N THR A 111 -3.81 12.93 17.51
CA THR A 111 -3.40 14.24 16.97
C THR A 111 -2.15 14.15 16.08
N ASP A 112 -1.55 12.97 16.03
CA ASP A 112 -0.32 12.67 15.29
C ASP A 112 -0.48 12.86 13.77
N ASP A 113 0.61 13.28 13.12
CA ASP A 113 0.61 13.80 11.75
C ASP A 113 0.36 12.75 10.65
N ARG A 114 -0.04 13.25 9.47
CA ARG A 114 -0.18 12.44 8.25
C ARG A 114 1.19 11.91 7.82
N TYR A 115 1.21 10.66 7.38
CA TYR A 115 2.42 10.06 6.84
C TYR A 115 2.84 10.74 5.54
N SER A 116 4.10 11.16 5.44
CA SER A 116 4.66 11.69 4.19
C SER A 116 5.01 10.54 3.25
N PHE A 117 4.22 10.37 2.19
CA PHE A 117 4.35 9.25 1.27
C PHE A 117 5.48 9.45 0.25
N PRO A 118 6.46 8.53 0.19
CA PRO A 118 7.66 8.68 -0.64
C PRO A 118 7.40 8.16 -2.07
N LEU A 119 6.92 9.06 -2.94
CA LEU A 119 6.63 8.74 -4.35
C LEU A 119 7.88 8.28 -5.11
N ASP A 120 9.04 8.84 -4.77
CA ASP A 120 10.37 8.55 -5.31
C ASP A 120 10.78 7.07 -5.17
N MET A 121 10.30 6.37 -4.13
CA MET A 121 10.60 4.94 -3.92
C MET A 121 10.10 4.03 -5.05
N PHE A 122 9.15 4.48 -5.88
CA PHE A 122 8.69 3.73 -7.05
C PHE A 122 9.52 4.01 -8.32
N ASN A 123 10.44 4.98 -8.28
CA ASN A 123 11.24 5.39 -9.44
C ASN A 123 12.64 4.74 -9.49
N ALA A 124 13.12 4.16 -8.39
CA ALA A 124 14.52 3.77 -8.19
C ALA A 124 15.06 2.59 -9.07
N SER A 125 14.30 2.03 -10.01
CA SER A 125 14.72 0.81 -10.76
C SER A 125 14.16 0.73 -12.19
N GLY A 126 14.27 1.82 -12.96
CA GLY A 126 13.79 1.86 -14.35
C GLY A 126 12.29 2.16 -14.49
N GLY A 127 11.70 2.78 -13.47
CA GLY A 127 10.29 3.21 -13.46
C GLY A 127 9.32 2.23 -12.79
N SER A 128 8.17 2.77 -12.41
CA SER A 128 7.14 2.06 -11.68
C SER A 128 6.26 1.19 -12.59
N TYR A 129 6.06 -0.08 -12.22
CA TYR A 129 5.08 -0.98 -12.84
C TYR A 129 3.65 -0.79 -12.31
N VAL A 130 3.46 0.16 -11.39
CA VAL A 130 2.16 0.47 -10.80
C VAL A 130 1.24 1.02 -11.88
N LYS A 131 0.14 0.29 -12.11
CA LYS A 131 -0.95 0.72 -12.98
C LYS A 131 -2.04 1.44 -12.21
N HIS A 132 -2.29 1.04 -10.97
CA HIS A 132 -3.31 1.65 -10.12
C HIS A 132 -2.74 1.98 -8.75
N LEU A 133 -2.75 3.26 -8.40
CA LEU A 133 -2.30 3.77 -7.11
C LEU A 133 -3.48 4.39 -6.37
N ARG A 134 -3.71 3.97 -5.12
CA ARG A 134 -4.64 4.62 -4.21
C ARG A 134 -3.94 5.02 -2.92
N LEU A 135 -4.04 6.29 -2.58
CA LEU A 135 -3.47 6.86 -1.36
C LEU A 135 -4.59 7.50 -0.53
N GLY A 136 -4.60 7.23 0.78
CA GLY A 136 -5.58 7.73 1.72
C GLY A 136 -4.93 8.28 2.98
N PHE A 137 -5.27 9.50 3.37
CA PHE A 137 -4.76 10.15 4.59
C PHE A 137 -3.23 10.22 4.66
N VAL A 138 -2.61 10.77 3.61
CA VAL A 138 -1.15 10.98 3.49
C VAL A 138 -0.82 12.42 3.09
N SER A 139 0.42 12.80 3.31
CA SER A 139 1.02 13.99 2.71
C SER A 139 1.89 13.56 1.53
N LEU A 140 1.88 14.31 0.42
CA LEU A 140 2.71 14.08 -0.75
C LEU A 140 3.61 15.29 -0.96
N THR A 141 4.91 15.04 -1.03
CA THR A 141 5.84 15.98 -1.64
C THR A 141 6.00 15.59 -3.08
N LEU A 142 5.56 16.46 -4.00
CA LEU A 142 5.75 16.19 -5.42
C LEU A 142 7.22 16.44 -5.79
N PRO A 143 7.93 15.43 -6.31
CA PRO A 143 9.23 15.69 -6.92
C PRO A 143 9.06 16.59 -8.16
N SER A 144 10.07 17.40 -8.46
CA SER A 144 10.08 18.28 -9.65
C SER A 144 9.89 17.52 -10.97
N ASP A 145 10.16 16.21 -10.96
CA ASP A 145 9.85 15.30 -12.07
C ASP A 145 9.02 14.10 -11.57
N ILE A 146 7.78 13.99 -12.06
CA ILE A 146 6.83 12.90 -11.74
C ILE A 146 6.97 11.74 -12.76
N SER A 147 7.98 11.77 -13.65
CA SER A 147 8.18 10.80 -14.74
C SER A 147 8.28 9.32 -14.30
N GLY A 148 8.45 9.04 -13.00
CA GLY A 148 8.58 7.68 -12.47
C GLY A 148 7.34 6.78 -12.61
N PHE A 149 6.16 7.34 -12.91
CA PHE A 149 4.89 6.58 -12.99
C PHE A 149 4.38 6.35 -14.42
N LYS A 150 5.26 6.00 -15.37
CA LYS A 150 4.94 5.83 -16.81
C LYS A 150 3.81 4.86 -17.14
N HIS A 151 3.51 3.90 -16.27
CA HIS A 151 2.46 2.89 -16.48
C HIS A 151 1.17 3.15 -15.70
N LEU A 152 1.09 4.26 -14.96
CA LEU A 152 -0.05 4.58 -14.11
C LEU A 152 -1.27 4.93 -14.98
N LYS A 153 -2.34 4.15 -14.80
CA LYS A 153 -3.63 4.31 -15.49
C LYS A 153 -4.71 4.89 -14.59
N LYS A 154 -4.61 4.68 -13.27
CA LYS A 154 -5.58 5.18 -12.30
C LYS A 154 -4.88 5.66 -11.04
N LEU A 155 -5.16 6.90 -10.66
CA LEU A 155 -4.75 7.51 -9.41
C LEU A 155 -5.98 7.86 -8.60
N TYR A 156 -6.02 7.42 -7.34
CA TYR A 156 -7.08 7.74 -6.41
C TYR A 156 -6.49 8.34 -5.16
N LEU A 157 -6.79 9.61 -4.91
CA LEU A 157 -6.35 10.34 -3.72
C LEU A 157 -7.56 10.60 -2.82
N HIS A 158 -7.44 10.30 -1.52
CA HIS A 158 -8.49 10.56 -0.55
C HIS A 158 -7.90 11.18 0.71
N LYS A 159 -8.35 12.40 1.07
CA LYS A 159 -7.80 13.16 2.20
C LYS A 159 -6.26 13.25 2.12
N VAL A 160 -5.76 13.73 0.99
CA VAL A 160 -4.32 13.89 0.75
C VAL A 160 -3.97 15.37 0.84
N ILE A 161 -2.85 15.70 1.50
CA ILE A 161 -2.24 17.03 1.43
C ILE A 161 -1.12 16.95 0.42
N ILE A 162 -1.07 17.88 -0.52
CA ILE A 162 0.01 17.97 -1.51
C ILE A 162 0.82 19.21 -1.16
N THR A 163 2.08 19.00 -0.80
CA THR A 163 3.05 20.08 -0.60
C THR A 163 4.01 20.08 -1.78
N GLY A 164 4.06 21.19 -2.51
CA GLY A 164 5.00 21.39 -3.60
C GLY A 164 5.93 22.53 -3.26
N ASN A 165 7.21 22.40 -3.60
CA ASN A 165 8.02 23.59 -3.83
C ASN A 165 7.62 24.07 -5.23
N PHE A 166 6.47 24.75 -5.32
CA PHE A 166 6.10 25.46 -6.55
C PHE A 166 7.17 26.53 -6.69
N GLY A 167 8.18 26.30 -7.53
CA GLY A 167 9.22 27.29 -7.76
C GLY A 167 8.55 28.60 -8.14
N ALA A 168 8.61 29.60 -7.24
CA ALA A 168 8.28 31.03 -7.29
C ALA A 168 7.14 31.59 -8.20
N TYR A 169 6.48 30.81 -9.05
CA TYR A 169 5.64 31.30 -10.15
C TYR A 169 4.15 30.99 -9.99
N TYR A 170 3.74 30.29 -8.92
CA TYR A 170 2.34 29.92 -8.70
C TYR A 170 1.79 30.29 -7.32
N GLN A 171 2.47 31.14 -6.54
CA GLN A 171 1.97 31.57 -5.23
C GLN A 171 0.71 32.47 -5.31
N ASN A 172 0.27 32.89 -6.50
CA ASN A 172 -0.89 33.78 -6.64
C ASN A 172 -2.21 33.09 -7.04
N ALA A 173 -2.29 31.75 -7.15
CA ALA A 173 -3.46 31.09 -7.75
C ALA A 173 -4.18 30.02 -6.90
N LEU A 174 -3.83 29.81 -5.63
CA LEU A 174 -4.48 28.77 -4.79
C LEU A 174 -5.23 29.29 -3.55
N PHE A 175 -5.32 30.60 -3.37
CA PHE A 175 -6.45 31.18 -2.63
C PHE A 175 -7.51 31.50 -3.67
N LEU A 176 -8.45 30.59 -3.93
CA LEU A 176 -9.82 30.83 -4.42
C LEU A 176 -10.38 29.52 -5.00
N SER A 177 -10.88 28.67 -4.11
CA SER A 177 -12.14 27.96 -4.32
C SER A 177 -12.58 27.43 -2.97
N GLY A 178 -13.59 28.09 -2.40
CA GLY A 178 -14.28 27.68 -1.18
C GLY A 178 -15.10 26.40 -1.35
#